data_AF-A0A1I8QBC5-F1
#
_entry.id   AF-A0A1I8QBC5-F1
#
_cell.length_a   1.000
_cell.length_b   1.000
_cell.length_c   1.000
_cell.angle_alpha   90.00
_cell.angle_beta   90.00
_cell.angle_gamma   90.00
#
_symmetry.space_group_name_H-M   'P 1'
#
loop_
_entity.id
_entity.type
_entity.pdbx_description
1 polymer ?
#
loop_
_entity_poly.entity_id
_entity_poly.type
_entity_poly.pdbx_seq_one_letter_code
_entity_poly.pdbx_strand_id
1 'polypeptide(L)'
;MAFLKFAVVFVALFAGALAMSATWGARNSTDMLLLRENVFRTPVASSFISADVNFPKSGQTNTRTISIIYVFDGFTNSSGATPTLWSGGPGKTTALINLKSQMGRGINSTVEIWGR
;
A
#
# COMPACT_ATOMS: atom_id res chain seq x y z
N MET A 1 -29.22 -27.18 -5.77
CA MET A 1 -28.60 -26.27 -6.76
C MET A 1 -28.42 -24.83 -6.27
N ALA A 2 -29.23 -24.30 -5.34
CA ALA A 2 -29.10 -22.92 -4.84
C ALA A 2 -27.99 -22.75 -3.78
N PHE A 3 -27.83 -23.70 -2.86
CA PHE A 3 -26.86 -23.64 -1.75
C PHE A 3 -25.39 -23.53 -2.20
N LEU A 4 -25.03 -24.24 -3.28
CA LEU A 4 -23.67 -24.20 -3.85
C LEU A 4 -23.33 -22.83 -4.46
N LYS A 5 -24.32 -22.11 -5.01
CA LYS A 5 -24.14 -20.77 -5.58
C LYS A 5 -23.87 -19.74 -4.47
N PHE A 6 -24.55 -19.84 -3.33
CA PHE A 6 -24.32 -18.97 -2.17
C PHE A 6 -22.95 -19.21 -1.52
N ALA A 7 -22.50 -20.46 -1.41
CA ALA A 7 -21.19 -20.79 -0.87
C ALA A 7 -20.04 -20.24 -1.75
N VAL A 8 -20.16 -20.34 -3.08
CA VAL A 8 -19.16 -19.80 -4.02
C VAL A 8 -19.08 -18.26 -3.97
N VAL A 9 -20.22 -17.58 -3.82
CA VAL A 9 -20.26 -16.12 -3.65
C VAL A 9 -19.59 -15.68 -2.34
N PHE A 10 -19.79 -16.41 -1.24
CA PHE A 10 -19.13 -16.11 0.04
C PHE A 10 -17.61 -16.34 0.01
N VAL A 11 -17.14 -17.39 -0.67
CA VAL A 11 -15.70 -17.68 -0.82
C VAL A 11 -15.02 -16.64 -1.73
N ALA A 12 -15.68 -16.19 -2.79
CA ALA A 12 -15.16 -15.14 -3.67
C ALA A 12 -15.01 -13.77 -2.96
N LEU A 13 -15.90 -13.46 -2.00
CA LEU A 13 -15.77 -12.27 -1.13
C LEU A 13 -14.62 -12.39 -0.13
N PHE A 14 -14.24 -13.60 0.29
CA PHE A 14 -13.17 -13.84 1.27
C PHE A 14 -11.76 -13.92 0.65
N ALA A 15 -11.64 -14.15 -0.67
CA ALA A 15 -10.39 -14.53 -1.31
C ALA A 15 -9.43 -13.37 -1.68
N GLY A 16 -9.67 -12.14 -1.24
CA GLY A 16 -9.00 -10.95 -1.80
C GLY A 16 -7.73 -10.42 -1.10
N ALA A 17 -7.19 -11.07 -0.06
CA ALA A 17 -6.04 -10.54 0.69
C ALA A 17 -4.71 -11.18 0.26
N LEU A 18 -4.42 -11.18 -1.04
CA LEU A 18 -3.08 -11.53 -1.52
C LEU A 18 -2.15 -10.32 -1.30
N ALA A 19 -0.91 -10.59 -0.87
CA ALA A 19 0.14 -9.58 -0.83
C ALA A 19 0.38 -9.07 -2.26
N MET A 20 0.29 -7.77 -2.46
CA MET A 20 0.37 -7.17 -3.78
C MET A 20 1.15 -5.86 -3.70
N SER A 21 2.14 -5.72 -4.58
CA SER A 21 2.63 -4.41 -4.97
C SER A 21 1.45 -3.59 -5.50
N ALA A 22 1.34 -2.33 -5.11
CA ALA A 22 0.27 -1.45 -5.58
C ALA A 22 0.83 -0.27 -6.34
N THR A 23 0.03 0.23 -7.27
CA THR A 23 0.35 1.43 -8.03
C THR A 23 -0.91 2.27 -8.16
N TRP A 24 -0.78 3.56 -7.85
CA TRP A 24 -1.85 4.53 -8.02
C TRP A 24 -1.34 5.68 -8.87
N GLY A 25 -2.04 5.97 -9.98
CA GLY A 25 -1.70 7.07 -10.88
C GLY A 25 -0.85 6.64 -12.07
N ALA A 26 -0.25 7.61 -12.75
CA ALA A 26 0.56 7.41 -13.94
C ALA A 26 1.79 8.32 -13.89
N ARG A 27 2.96 7.77 -14.27
CA ARG A 27 4.22 8.50 -14.29
C ARG A 27 4.40 9.22 -15.62
N ASN A 28 4.74 10.50 -15.56
CA ASN A 28 5.26 11.26 -16.68
C ASN A 28 6.80 11.26 -16.67
N SER A 29 7.42 11.43 -17.83
CA SER A 29 8.89 11.46 -17.96
C SER A 29 9.54 12.61 -17.19
N THR A 30 8.78 13.68 -16.90
CA THR A 30 9.23 14.85 -16.14
C THR A 30 9.01 14.72 -14.63
N ASP A 31 8.31 13.68 -14.16
CA ASP A 31 8.04 13.52 -12.72
C ASP A 31 9.33 13.18 -11.97
N MET A 32 9.49 13.79 -10.80
CA MET A 32 10.62 13.55 -9.90
C MET A 32 10.19 12.79 -8.65
N LEU A 33 11.15 12.11 -8.04
CA LEU A 33 10.95 11.39 -6.80
C LEU A 33 10.74 12.41 -5.66
N LEU A 34 9.57 12.39 -5.04
CA LEU A 34 9.20 13.27 -3.92
C LEU A 34 9.46 12.60 -2.57
N LEU A 35 9.20 11.30 -2.48
CA LEU A 35 9.47 10.49 -1.29
C LEU A 35 9.86 9.08 -1.72
N ARG A 36 10.86 8.52 -1.06
CA ARG A 36 11.12 7.09 -1.03
C ARG A 36 11.31 6.67 0.41
N GLU A 37 10.52 5.71 0.86
CA GLU A 37 10.56 5.22 2.22
C GLU A 37 10.47 3.71 2.27
N ASN A 38 11.41 3.11 2.99
CA ASN A 38 11.45 1.69 3.27
C ASN A 38 10.79 1.44 4.63
N VAL A 39 9.63 0.78 4.61
CA VAL A 39 8.90 0.43 5.82
C VAL A 39 9.23 -1.01 6.21
N PHE A 40 9.99 -1.15 7.28
CA PHE A 40 10.29 -2.43 7.89
C PHE A 40 9.62 -2.55 9.26
N ARG A 41 8.89 -3.66 9.49
CA ARG A 41 8.32 -4.03 10.79
C ARG A 41 8.55 -5.50 11.05
N THR A 42 9.04 -5.82 12.24
CA THR A 42 9.24 -7.21 12.69
C THR A 42 7.91 -7.93 12.88
N PRO A 43 7.80 -9.21 12.55
CA PRO A 43 6.58 -9.99 12.76
C PRO A 43 6.24 -10.11 14.24
N VAL A 44 4.95 -10.03 14.55
CA VAL A 44 4.40 -10.29 15.89
C VAL A 44 3.43 -11.46 15.78
N ALA A 45 3.65 -12.50 16.59
CA ALA A 45 2.84 -13.70 16.57
C ALA A 45 1.35 -13.37 16.84
N SER A 46 0.47 -14.03 16.09
CA SER A 46 -1.00 -13.91 16.23
C SER A 46 -1.56 -12.48 16.14
N SER A 47 -0.81 -11.54 15.55
CA SER A 47 -1.23 -10.14 15.42
C SER A 47 -1.05 -9.64 13.99
N PHE A 48 -1.85 -8.64 13.63
CA PHE A 48 -1.66 -7.85 12.41
C PHE A 48 -0.88 -6.59 12.77
N ILE A 49 0.00 -6.16 11.88
CA ILE A 49 0.79 -4.94 12.04
C ILE A 49 0.34 -3.97 10.97
N SER A 50 0.13 -2.72 11.34
CA SER A 50 -0.14 -1.64 10.41
C SER A 50 0.97 -0.59 10.49
N ALA A 51 1.35 -0.04 9.34
CA ALA A 51 2.28 1.08 9.25
C ALA A 51 1.75 2.13 8.28
N ASP A 52 1.72 3.38 8.74
CA ASP A 52 1.23 4.50 7.95
C ASP A 52 2.39 5.28 7.33
N VAL A 53 2.31 5.48 6.02
CA VAL A 53 3.21 6.33 5.24
C VAL A 53 2.44 7.58 4.86
N ASN A 54 2.74 8.66 5.58
CA ASN A 54 2.23 10.00 5.32
C ASN A 54 3.16 10.76 4.39
N PHE A 55 2.57 11.43 3.40
CA PHE A 55 3.22 12.40 2.55
C PHE A 55 2.39 13.69 2.44
N PRO A 56 2.98 14.88 2.64
CA PRO A 56 4.32 15.09 3.20
C PRO A 56 4.42 14.56 4.64
N LYS A 57 5.64 14.38 5.15
CA LYS A 57 5.84 13.95 6.54
C LYS A 57 5.37 15.03 7.51
N SER A 58 5.10 14.63 8.76
CA SER A 58 4.70 15.59 9.80
C SER A 58 5.72 16.73 9.91
N GLY A 59 5.25 17.97 9.86
CA GLY A 59 6.09 19.17 9.86
C GLY A 59 6.71 19.56 8.51
N GLN A 60 6.45 18.79 7.44
CA GLN A 60 6.84 19.14 6.08
C GLN A 60 5.63 19.61 5.27
N THR A 61 5.90 20.53 4.34
CA THR A 61 4.90 21.02 3.38
C THR A 61 5.32 20.58 1.98
N ASN A 62 4.35 20.17 1.17
CA ASN A 62 4.58 19.84 -0.23
C ASN A 62 3.65 20.68 -1.12
N THR A 63 4.23 21.30 -2.14
CA THR A 63 3.53 22.10 -3.15
C THR A 63 3.40 21.37 -4.49
N ARG A 64 4.08 20.22 -4.64
CA ARG A 64 4.12 19.45 -5.88
C ARG A 64 2.95 18.49 -5.96
N THR A 65 2.36 18.36 -7.14
CA THR A 65 1.24 17.45 -7.34
C THR A 65 1.78 16.04 -7.52
N ILE A 66 1.28 15.10 -6.72
CA ILE A 66 1.58 13.68 -6.85
C ILE A 66 1.05 13.20 -8.19
N SER A 67 1.89 12.55 -8.99
CA SER A 67 1.50 11.95 -10.27
C SER A 67 1.31 10.43 -10.13
N ILE A 68 2.20 9.78 -9.37
CA ILE A 68 2.15 8.34 -9.14
C ILE A 68 2.68 7.96 -7.76
N ILE A 69 2.11 6.89 -7.20
CA ILE A 69 2.56 6.23 -5.98
C ILE A 69 2.82 4.76 -6.32
N TYR A 70 4.04 4.30 -6.07
CA TYR A 70 4.41 2.90 -6.15
C TYR A 70 4.59 2.33 -4.74
N VAL A 71 4.07 1.13 -4.52
CA VAL A 71 4.39 0.32 -3.35
C VAL A 71 4.95 -0.99 -3.82
N PHE A 72 6.23 -1.21 -3.53
CA PHE A 72 6.93 -2.44 -3.84
C PHE A 72 6.92 -3.36 -2.62
N ASP A 73 6.41 -4.58 -2.80
CA ASP A 73 6.58 -5.64 -1.81
C ASP A 73 8.01 -6.18 -1.85
N GLY A 74 8.67 -6.21 -0.70
CA GLY A 74 10.01 -6.76 -0.53
C GLY A 74 10.03 -8.26 -0.23
N PHE A 75 8.86 -8.89 -0.08
CA PHE A 75 8.74 -10.32 0.15
C PHE A 75 8.51 -11.09 -1.17
N THR A 76 9.26 -12.17 -1.38
CA THR A 76 9.11 -13.05 -2.57
C THR A 76 8.15 -14.21 -2.37
N ASN A 77 7.64 -14.39 -1.15
CA ASN A 77 6.84 -15.53 -0.70
C ASN A 77 5.37 -15.16 -0.43
N SER A 78 4.87 -14.08 -1.04
CA SER A 78 3.49 -13.59 -0.90
C SER A 78 3.06 -13.29 0.55
N SER A 79 4.01 -13.10 1.48
CA SER A 79 3.73 -12.73 2.88
C SER A 79 3.81 -11.22 3.14
N GLY A 80 3.84 -10.41 2.07
CA GLY A 80 3.93 -8.97 2.17
C GLY A 80 2.69 -8.29 2.71
N ALA A 81 2.86 -7.01 2.99
CA ALA A 81 1.77 -6.17 3.46
C ALA A 81 0.80 -5.85 2.32
N THR A 82 -0.48 -5.73 2.64
CA THR A 82 -1.51 -5.20 1.75
C THR A 82 -1.48 -3.67 1.84
N PRO A 83 -1.12 -2.98 0.75
CA PRO A 83 -1.10 -1.52 0.72
C PRO A 83 -2.49 -0.96 0.40
N THR A 84 -2.91 0.05 1.15
CA THR A 84 -4.20 0.74 0.96
C THR A 84 -3.98 2.24 0.97
N LEU A 85 -4.48 2.94 -0.04
CA LEU A 85 -4.51 4.40 -0.05
C LEU A 85 -5.73 4.88 0.74
N TRP A 86 -5.53 5.46 1.92
CA TRP A 86 -6.61 5.95 2.78
C TRP A 86 -7.05 7.37 2.43
N SER A 87 -6.14 8.22 2.00
CA SER A 87 -6.45 9.61 1.66
C SER A 87 -5.43 10.20 0.70
N GLY A 88 -5.83 11.22 -0.06
CA GLY A 88 -4.99 11.93 -1.01
C GLY A 88 -4.66 11.10 -2.25
N GLY A 89 -3.42 11.19 -2.72
CA GLY A 89 -2.91 10.41 -3.86
C GLY A 89 -2.68 11.21 -5.14
N PRO A 90 -2.67 10.55 -6.31
CA PRO A 90 -2.46 11.19 -7.60
C PRO A 90 -3.42 12.36 -7.84
N GLY A 91 -2.90 13.49 -8.32
CA GLY A 91 -3.65 14.74 -8.50
C GLY A 91 -3.80 15.58 -7.21
N LYS A 92 -3.25 15.13 -6.08
CA LYS A 92 -3.21 15.86 -4.80
C LYS A 92 -1.76 16.11 -4.38
N THR A 93 -1.55 16.98 -3.38
CA THR A 93 -0.23 17.25 -2.81
C THR A 93 0.07 16.41 -1.56
N THR A 94 -0.93 15.67 -1.08
CA THR A 94 -0.85 14.81 0.10
C THR A 94 -1.27 13.38 -0.23
N ALA A 95 -0.75 12.41 0.51
CA ALA A 95 -1.16 11.02 0.44
C ALA A 95 -0.95 10.34 1.80
N LEU A 96 -1.87 9.45 2.17
CA LEU A 96 -1.75 8.56 3.32
C LEU A 96 -1.93 7.13 2.83
N ILE A 97 -0.84 6.36 2.91
CA ILE A 97 -0.80 4.95 2.54
C ILE A 97 -0.68 4.13 3.82
N ASN A 98 -1.66 3.25 4.05
CA ASN A 98 -1.59 2.26 5.11
C ASN A 98 -1.05 0.94 4.55
N LEU A 99 -0.04 0.39 5.20
CA LEU A 99 0.52 -0.92 4.91
C LEU A 99 0.08 -1.85 6.03
N LYS A 100 -0.75 -2.85 5.71
CA LYS A 100 -1.25 -3.82 6.68
C LYS A 100 -0.62 -5.19 6.44
N SER A 101 0.09 -5.74 7.42
CA SER A 101 0.66 -7.08 7.33
C SER A 101 -0.42 -8.16 7.40
N GLN A 102 -0.05 -9.38 6.98
CA GLN A 102 -0.82 -10.58 7.29
C GLN A 102 -0.59 -11.02 8.74
N MET A 103 -1.50 -11.83 9.28
CA MET A 103 -1.42 -12.32 10.66
C MET A 103 -0.10 -13.08 10.90
N GLY A 104 0.66 -12.69 11.92
CA GLY A 104 1.94 -13.33 12.24
C GLY A 104 3.09 -13.00 11.29
N ARG A 105 2.90 -12.03 10.37
CA ARG A 105 3.91 -11.60 9.39
C ARG A 105 4.35 -10.16 9.62
N GLY A 106 5.58 -9.87 9.20
CA GLY A 106 6.17 -8.53 9.26
C GLY A 106 5.79 -7.68 8.05
N ILE A 107 6.35 -6.47 7.98
CA ILE A 107 6.24 -5.58 6.83
C ILE A 107 7.64 -5.35 6.28
N ASN A 108 7.80 -5.44 4.96
CA ASN A 108 8.97 -5.02 4.23
C ASN A 108 8.47 -4.49 2.90
N SER A 109 8.15 -3.20 2.86
CA SER A 109 7.60 -2.56 1.66
C SER A 109 8.30 -1.24 1.41
N THR A 110 8.58 -0.96 0.14
CA THR A 110 9.15 0.33 -0.28
C THR A 110 8.06 1.16 -0.91
N VAL A 111 7.76 2.32 -0.34
CA VAL A 111 6.80 3.28 -0.89
C VAL A 111 7.58 4.37 -1.62
N GLU A 112 7.27 4.58 -2.89
CA GLU A 112 7.80 5.68 -3.69
C GLU A 112 6.67 6.58 -4.16
N ILE A 113 6.82 7.88 -3.96
CA ILE A 113 5.87 8.90 -4.40
C ILE A 113 6.60 9.82 -5.37
N TRP A 114 6.02 9.99 -6.55
CA TRP A 114 6.55 10.81 -7.62
C TRP A 114 5.55 11.90 -8.00
N GLY A 115 6.04 13.03 -8.48
CA GLY A 115 5.19 14.13 -8.90
C GLY A 115 5.94 15.28 -9.55
N ARG A 116 5.21 16.38 -9.77
CA ARG A 116 5.66 17.57 -10.48
C ARG A 116 5.26 18.85 -9.77
#